data_AF-A0A8T6PIY3-F1
#
_entry.id   AF-A0A8T6PIY3-F1
#
_cell.length_a   1.000
_cell.length_b   1.000
_cell.length_c   1.000
_cell.angle_alpha   90.00
_cell.angle_beta   90.00
_cell.angle_gamma   90.00
#
_symmetry.space_group_name_H-M   'P 1'
#
loop_
_entity.id
_entity.type
_entity.pdbx_description
1 polymer ?
#
loop_
_entity_poly.entity_id
_entity_poly.type
_entity_poly.pdbx_seq_one_letter_code
_entity_poly.pdbx_strand_id
1 'polypeptide(L)' 'MLADKDIFFDEWRACLHAHYLYVVRTQDHVTEPTLRTVLIDAGVPEDEIEAWYQEAIQSGRAEAYRNASEYE' A
#
# COMPACT_ATOMS: atom_id res chain seq x y z
N MET A 1 -9.94 24.58 14.83
CA MET A 1 -10.96 23.74 14.18
C MET A 1 -10.34 22.37 14.08
N LEU A 2 -10.57 21.54 15.10
CA LEU A 2 -10.14 20.13 15.08
C LEU A 2 -11.04 19.48 14.04
N ALA A 3 -10.46 19.09 12.90
CA ALA A 3 -11.19 18.35 11.89
C ALA A 3 -11.84 17.14 12.57
N ASP A 4 -13.15 17.02 12.44
CA ASP A 4 -13.83 15.74 12.60
C ASP A 4 -13.03 14.75 11.75
N LYS A 5 -12.24 13.89 12.39
CA LYS A 5 -11.77 12.68 11.73
C LYS A 5 -13.04 11.88 11.49
N ASP A 6 -13.52 11.97 10.25
CA ASP A 6 -14.66 11.22 9.74
C ASP A 6 -14.60 9.79 10.30
N ILE A 7 -15.72 9.27 10.81
CA ILE A 7 -15.75 8.00 11.56
C ILE A 7 -15.26 6.80 10.73
N PHE A 8 -15.12 6.99 9.42
CA PHE A 8 -14.63 6.00 8.46
C PHE A 8 -13.20 6.26 7.97
N PHE A 9 -12.51 7.29 8.50
CA PHE A 9 -11.20 7.68 8.00
C PHE A 9 -10.16 6.58 8.16
N ASP A 10 -10.18 5.87 9.29
CA ASP A 10 -9.21 4.82 9.59
C ASP A 10 -9.45 3.57 8.72
N GLU A 11 -10.71 3.17 8.53
CA GLU A 11 -11.08 2.06 7.64
C GLU A 11 -10.77 2.39 6.19
N TRP A 12 -11.08 3.60 5.75
CA TRP A 12 -10.78 4.06 4.40
C TRP A 12 -9.27 4.06 4.13
N ARG A 13 -8.47 4.56 5.07
CA ARG A 13 -7.02 4.54 5.00
C ARG A 13 -6.46 3.11 4.99
N ALA A 14 -7.01 2.22 5.80
CA ALA A 14 -6.63 0.81 5.80
C ALA A 14 -6.90 0.13 4.45
N CYS A 15 -8.05 0.43 3.82
CA CYS A 15 -8.36 -0.06 2.47
C CYS A 15 -7.36 0.47 1.42
N LEU A 16 -7.02 1.75 1.47
CA LEU A 16 -6.05 2.37 0.55
C LEU A 16 -4.65 1.76 0.71
N HIS A 17 -4.19 1.54 1.96
CA HIS A 17 -2.93 0.87 2.24
C HIS A 17 -2.90 -0.54 1.65
N ALA A 18 -3.90 -1.37 1.97
CA ALA A 18 -3.99 -2.74 1.46
C ALA A 18 -4.03 -2.80 -0.08
N HIS A 19 -4.75 -1.88 -0.72
CA HIS A 19 -4.81 -1.80 -2.18
C HIS A 19 -3.46 -1.40 -2.79
N TYR A 20 -2.79 -0.41 -2.21
CA TYR A 20 -1.47 0.02 -2.68
C TYR A 20 -0.42 -1.08 -2.55
N LEU A 21 -0.39 -1.81 -1.42
CA LEU A 21 0.49 -2.97 -1.26
C LEU A 21 0.25 -4.03 -2.34
N TYR A 22 -1.02 -4.32 -2.65
CA TYR A 22 -1.37 -5.28 -3.70
C TYR A 22 -0.88 -4.84 -5.07
N VAL A 23 -1.16 -3.60 -5.47
CA VAL A 23 -0.75 -3.00 -6.75
C VAL A 23 0.76 -3.05 -6.95
N VAL A 24 1.54 -2.75 -5.91
CA VAL A 24 3.00 -2.83 -5.97
C VAL A 24 3.47 -4.28 -6.08
N ARG A 25 2.90 -5.21 -5.31
CA ARG A 25 3.25 -6.65 -5.36
C ARG A 25 2.97 -7.27 -6.72
N THR A 26 1.89 -6.87 -7.38
CA THR A 26 1.52 -7.38 -8.71
C THR A 26 2.20 -6.64 -9.85
N GLN A 27 3.07 -5.66 -9.56
CA GLN A 27 3.76 -4.85 -10.56
C GLN A 27 2.78 -4.17 -11.52
N ASP A 28 1.62 -3.75 -11.02
CA ASP A 28 0.66 -3.00 -11.82
C ASP A 28 1.15 -1.54 -12.00
N HIS A 29 2.00 -1.36 -13.00
CA HIS A 29 2.60 -0.08 -13.37
C HIS A 29 1.60 0.91 -13.99
N VAL A 30 0.39 0.47 -14.32
CA VAL A 30 -0.66 1.35 -14.84
C VAL A 30 -1.41 2.00 -13.69
N THR A 31 -1.76 1.22 -12.67
CA THR A 31 -2.54 1.70 -11.52
C THR A 31 -1.69 2.43 -10.48
N GLU A 32 -0.45 1.99 -10.24
CA GLU A 32 0.41 2.51 -9.17
C GLU A 32 0.57 4.04 -9.18
N PRO A 33 0.89 4.71 -10.31
CA PRO A 33 1.10 6.15 -10.30
C PRO A 33 -0.17 6.93 -9.97
N THR A 34 -1.32 6.44 -10.43
CA THR A 34 -2.62 7.08 -10.18
C THR A 34 -3.03 6.91 -8.72
N LEU A 35 -2.82 5.72 -8.16
CA LEU A 35 -3.11 5.45 -6.75
C LEU A 35 -2.18 6.26 -5.82
N ARG A 36 -0.91 6.45 -6.20
CA ARG A 36 0.03 7.32 -5.49
C ARG A 36 -0.49 8.75 -5.40
N THR A 37 -1.04 9.31 -6.48
CA THR A 37 -1.68 10.64 -6.46
C THR A 37 -2.87 10.68 -5.50
N VAL A 38 -3.74 9.66 -5.52
CA VAL A 38 -4.89 9.58 -4.59
C VAL A 38 -4.44 9.57 -3.13
N LEU A 39 -3.35 8.87 -2.80
CA LEU A 39 -2.80 8.84 -1.44
C LEU A 39 -2.30 10.22 -0.99
N ILE A 40 -1.62 10.95 -1.87
CA ILE A 40 -1.15 12.32 -1.60
C ILE A 40 -2.34 13.25 -1.38
N ASP A 41 -3.36 13.19 -2.24
CA ASP A 41 -4.58 14.00 -2.14
C ASP A 41 -5.38 13.69 -0.87
N ALA A 42 -5.34 12.43 -0.40
CA ALA A 42 -5.92 12.00 0.87
C ALA A 42 -5.11 12.46 2.11
N GLY A 43 -3.96 13.11 1.91
CA GLY A 43 -3.09 13.63 2.97
C GLY A 43 -2.14 12.59 3.56
N VAL A 44 -1.88 11.47 2.86
CA VAL A 44 -0.81 10.54 3.23
C VAL A 44 0.53 11.16 2.80
N PRO A 45 1.49 11.34 3.73
CA PRO A 45 2.76 11.96 3.40
C PRO A 45 3.62 11.02 2.54
N GLU A 46 4.45 11.61 1.68
CA GLU A 46 5.21 10.85 0.67
C GLU A 46 6.20 9.85 1.26
N ASP A 47 6.76 10.13 2.44
CA ASP A 47 7.65 9.23 3.18
C ASP A 47 6.92 7.98 3.69
N GLU A 48 5.66 8.13 4.08
CA GLU A 48 4.80 7.00 4.44
C GLU A 48 4.42 6.16 3.22
N ILE A 49 4.11 6.81 2.09
CA ILE A 49 3.86 6.10 0.82
C ILE A 49 5.11 5.30 0.40
N GLU A 50 6.30 5.86 0.58
CA GLU A 50 7.56 5.17 0.32
C GLU A 50 7.76 3.98 1.29
N ALA A 51 7.44 4.16 2.57
CA ALA A 51 7.48 3.05 3.53
C ALA A 51 6.56 1.89 3.11
N TRP A 52 5.34 2.19 2.66
CA TRP A 52 4.40 1.19 2.14
C TRP A 52 4.92 0.51 0.86
N TYR A 53 5.59 1.26 -0.02
CA TYR A 53 6.20 0.69 -1.22
C TYR A 53 7.29 -0.34 -0.86
N GLN A 54 8.16 -0.01 0.09
CA GLN A 54 9.18 -0.94 0.59
C GLN A 54 8.57 -2.15 1.31
N GLU A 55 7.51 -1.94 2.09
CA GLU A 55 6.73 -3.02 2.73
C GLU A 55 6.19 -4.00 1.69
N ALA A 56 5.58 -3.49 0.60
CA ALA A 56 5.04 -4.30 -0.47
C ALA A 56 6.11 -5.17 -1.15
N ILE A 57 7.28 -4.58 -1.44
CA ILE A 57 8.42 -5.32 -2.02
C ILE A 57 8.89 -6.42 -1.07
N GLN A 58 9.04 -6.11 0.21
CA GLN A 58 9.56 -7.07 1.20
C GLN A 58 8.59 -8.23 1.44
N SER A 59 7.30 -7.94 1.53
CA SER A 59 6.24 -8.94 1.72
C SER A 59 6.06 -9.83 0.49
N GLY A 60 6.08 -9.27 -0.72
CA GLY A 60 6.05 -10.05 -1.96
C GLY A 60 7.25 -11.00 -2.09
N ARG A 61 8.45 -10.55 -1.69
CA ARG A 61 9.64 -11.42 -1.62
C ARG A 61 9.47 -12.55 -0.60
N ALA A 62 8.98 -12.24 0.61
CA ALA A 62 8.77 -13.23 1.65
C ALA A 62 7.72 -14.30 1.25
N GLU A 63 6.67 -13.92 0.52
CA GLU A 63 5.71 -14.85 -0.06
C GLU A 63 6.35 -15.75 -1.12
N ALA A 64 7.15 -15.19 -2.03
CA ALA A 64 7.86 -15.96 -3.05
C ALA A 64 8.84 -16.99 -2.44
N TYR A 65 9.61 -16.61 -1.41
CA TYR A 65 10.49 -17.54 -0.70
C TYR A 65 9.75 -18.66 0.01
N ARG A 66 8.64 -18.35 0.71
CA ARG A 66 7.80 -19.36 1.37
C ARG A 66 7.28 -20.39 0.37
N ASN A 67 6.72 -19.92 -0.75
CA ASN A 67 6.18 -20.80 -1.78
C ASN A 67 7.27 -21.68 -2.42
N ALA A 68 8.49 -21.15 -2.60
CA ALA A 68 9.60 -21.92 -3.14
C ALA A 68 10.09 -23.03 -2.18
N SER A 69 10.12 -22.75 -0.87
CA SER A 69 10.54 -23.73 0.16
C SER A 69 9.54 -24.88 0.37
N GLU A 70 8.30 -24.73 -0.08
CA GLU A 70 7.26 -25.78 0.04
C GLU A 70 7.47 -26.94 -0.97
N TYR A 71 8.31 -26.75 -1.99
CA TYR A 71 8.59 -27.73 -3.04
C TYR A 71 9.97 -28.41 -2.92
N GLU A 72 10.73 -28.15 -1.86
CA GLU A 72 12.00 -28.83 -1.52
C GLU A 72 11.78 -29.98 -0.53
#